data_AF-A0A3L6NZ11-F1
#
_entry.id   AF-A0A3L6NZ11-F1
#
_cell.length_a   1.000
_cell.length_b   1.000
_cell.length_c   1.000
_cell.angle_alpha   90.00
_cell.angle_beta   90.00
_cell.angle_gamma   90.00
#
_symmetry.space_group_name_H-M   'P 1'
#
loop_
_entity.id
_entity.type
_entity.pdbx_description
1 polymer ?
#
loop_
_entity_poly.entity_id
_entity_poly.type
_entity_poly.pdbx_seq_one_letter_code
_entity_poly.pdbx_strand_id
1 'polypeptide(L)'
;MPGRTLPTFTRAEVEAHNSGDSCYVTIGNKVYDITDFVEDHPGGPEYILEYAGRDIEEILKDSDSHTHSDSAYEILDENLVGFLVSEKAVNGHANGKANGNGNAKLPNGEANGDANGSVHPRTGMSCAEDLSKDTDYNLDYKKNKFLDLNRPLFPQIWFGGFSKEFYLDQVHRPRHYKGGQSAPLFGNFLEPLSKTAWWVVPMVWLPCVAYGTWVASQGFDNQLFTVGYWLFGVFFWTIIEYVLHRFLFHLDYYLPDNRVGITLHFILHGIHHYLPMDKYRLVMPPTLFAALAAPFWKFAHAVLFHNWYAATAAYCGGIFGYVCYDLTHYFLHHQDLPLWYKELKKYHLAHHFLDYELGFGVTSKFWDSVFGTELIYNTKKTK
;
A
#
# COMPACT_ATOMS: atom_id res chain seq x y z
N MET A 1 9.57 23.75 -2.19
CA MET A 1 9.28 23.78 -0.75
C MET A 1 9.30 22.35 -0.22
N PRO A 2 9.84 22.10 0.98
CA PRO A 2 9.87 20.75 1.56
C PRO A 2 8.44 20.27 1.79
N GLY A 3 8.07 19.13 1.18
CA GLY A 3 6.76 18.51 1.36
C GLY A 3 6.62 18.02 2.80
N ARG A 4 5.98 18.83 3.64
CA ARG A 4 5.59 18.44 5.00
C ARG A 4 4.56 17.31 4.89
N THR A 5 4.80 16.20 5.59
CA THR A 5 3.72 15.31 5.97
C THR A 5 2.74 16.14 6.80
N LEU A 6 1.53 16.31 6.29
CA LEU A 6 0.54 17.13 6.96
C LEU A 6 -0.03 16.35 8.16
N PRO A 7 -0.01 16.92 9.38
CA PRO A 7 -0.53 16.26 10.57
C PRO A 7 -2.01 15.90 10.46
N THR A 8 -2.44 14.99 11.33
CA THR A 8 -3.85 14.69 11.52
C THR A 8 -4.37 15.38 12.77
N PHE A 9 -5.57 15.95 12.69
CA PHE A 9 -6.22 16.69 13.77
C PHE A 9 -7.51 15.98 14.19
N THR A 10 -7.83 16.03 15.47
CA THR A 10 -9.17 15.73 15.96
C THR A 10 -10.10 16.91 15.70
N ARG A 11 -11.41 16.67 15.64
CA ARG A 11 -12.42 17.73 15.52
C ARG A 11 -12.27 18.79 16.61
N ALA A 12 -11.97 18.35 17.84
CA ALA A 12 -11.76 19.22 18.99
C ALA A 12 -10.50 20.10 18.87
N GLU A 13 -9.41 19.58 18.29
CA GLU A 13 -8.20 20.37 18.03
C GLU A 13 -8.49 21.47 17.01
N VAL A 14 -9.22 21.18 15.92
CA VAL A 14 -9.60 22.20 14.94
C VAL A 14 -10.53 23.26 15.55
N GLU A 15 -11.50 22.85 16.37
CA GLU A 15 -12.43 23.78 17.05
C GLU A 15 -11.74 24.74 18.04
N ALA A 16 -10.56 24.38 18.54
CA ALA A 16 -9.76 25.25 19.40
C ALA A 16 -9.09 26.41 18.64
N HIS A 17 -8.97 26.30 17.32
CA HIS A 17 -8.42 27.34 16.44
C HIS A 17 -9.54 28.24 15.89
N ASN A 18 -10.15 29.02 16.79
CA ASN A 18 -11.38 29.78 16.52
C ASN A 18 -11.25 31.30 16.72
N SER A 19 -10.07 31.88 16.49
CA SER A 19 -9.78 33.30 16.74
C SER A 19 -8.96 33.92 15.60
N GLY A 20 -8.85 35.26 15.54
CA GLY A 20 -8.06 35.93 14.50
C GLY A 20 -6.56 35.59 14.53
N ASP A 21 -6.00 35.34 15.71
CA ASP A 21 -4.59 34.94 15.85
C ASP A 21 -4.38 33.43 15.60
N SER A 22 -5.46 32.67 15.42
CA SER A 22 -5.43 31.23 15.13
C SER A 22 -6.77 30.75 14.60
N CYS A 23 -6.89 30.68 13.27
CA CYS A 23 -8.16 30.47 12.56
C CYS A 23 -8.05 29.28 11.59
N TYR A 24 -8.58 28.12 12.00
CA TYR A 24 -8.61 26.94 11.14
C TYR A 24 -10.02 26.65 10.64
N VAL A 25 -10.13 26.05 9.46
CA VAL A 25 -11.42 25.66 8.87
C VAL A 25 -11.31 24.27 8.24
N THR A 26 -12.44 23.59 8.05
CA THR A 26 -12.48 22.28 7.39
C THR A 26 -13.32 22.28 6.13
N ILE A 27 -12.97 21.40 5.19
CA ILE A 27 -13.83 20.96 4.10
C ILE A 27 -13.75 19.45 4.05
N GLY A 28 -14.81 18.79 4.52
CA GLY A 28 -14.83 17.34 4.69
C GLY A 28 -13.72 16.91 5.67
N ASN A 29 -12.73 16.15 5.17
CA ASN A 29 -11.63 15.66 6.00
C ASN A 29 -10.37 16.54 5.93
N LYS A 30 -10.34 17.62 5.16
CA LYS A 30 -9.18 18.50 5.04
C LYS A 30 -9.22 19.59 6.11
N VAL A 31 -8.08 19.94 6.68
CA VAL A 31 -7.90 21.02 7.66
C VAL A 31 -7.01 22.09 7.06
N TYR A 32 -7.49 23.33 7.08
CA TYR A 32 -6.82 24.49 6.52
C TYR A 32 -6.50 25.50 7.62
N ASP A 33 -5.28 26.01 7.64
CA ASP A 33 -4.88 27.13 8.49
C ASP A 33 -4.96 28.40 7.65
N ILE A 34 -5.99 29.19 7.88
CA ILE A 34 -6.22 30.44 7.13
C ILE A 34 -5.87 31.67 7.98
N THR A 35 -5.14 31.50 9.08
CA THR A 35 -4.78 32.57 10.02
C THR A 35 -4.15 33.76 9.30
N ASP A 36 -3.17 33.50 8.44
CA ASP A 36 -2.47 34.55 7.68
C ASP A 36 -3.35 35.20 6.61
N PHE A 37 -4.45 34.56 6.21
CA PHE A 37 -5.37 35.05 5.16
C PHE A 37 -6.57 35.83 5.72
N VAL A 38 -6.84 35.78 7.04
CA VAL A 38 -8.02 36.41 7.66
C VAL A 38 -8.14 37.89 7.28
N GLU A 39 -7.05 38.65 7.40
CA GLU A 39 -7.02 40.10 7.13
C GLU A 39 -7.01 40.43 5.63
N ASP A 40 -6.56 39.49 4.80
CA ASP A 40 -6.46 39.65 3.33
C ASP A 40 -7.74 39.21 2.60
N HIS A 41 -8.74 38.72 3.34
CA HIS A 41 -9.99 38.25 2.77
C HIS A 41 -10.79 39.39 2.12
N PRO A 42 -11.10 39.32 0.81
CA PRO A 42 -11.79 40.40 0.09
C PRO A 42 -13.19 40.74 0.64
N GLY A 43 -13.84 39.80 1.33
CA GLY A 43 -15.13 40.01 1.97
C GLY A 43 -15.06 40.67 3.35
N GLY A 44 -13.87 40.77 3.94
CA GLY A 44 -13.65 41.24 5.31
C GLY A 44 -13.36 40.08 6.28
N PRO A 45 -12.55 40.32 7.34
CA PRO A 45 -12.16 39.30 8.32
C PRO A 45 -13.36 38.80 9.15
N GLU A 46 -14.39 39.62 9.35
CA GLU A 46 -15.57 39.31 10.15
C GLU A 46 -16.32 38.06 9.65
N TYR A 47 -16.36 37.84 8.34
CA TYR A 47 -17.05 36.68 7.74
C TYR A 47 -16.25 35.40 7.86
N ILE A 48 -14.92 35.47 7.90
CA ILE A 48 -14.08 34.30 8.14
C ILE A 48 -14.18 33.88 9.61
N LEU A 49 -14.12 34.86 10.52
CA LEU A 49 -14.10 34.61 11.96
C LEU A 49 -15.39 33.95 12.47
N GLU A 50 -16.53 34.15 11.79
CA GLU A 50 -17.79 33.45 12.09
C GLU A 50 -17.69 31.92 11.92
N TYR A 51 -16.80 31.49 11.02
CA TYR A 51 -16.58 30.09 10.68
C TYR A 51 -15.25 29.53 11.22
N ALA A 52 -14.53 30.30 12.04
CA ALA A 52 -13.29 29.85 12.66
C ALA A 52 -13.56 28.60 13.53
N GLY A 53 -12.79 27.55 13.29
CA GLY A 53 -12.95 26.24 13.89
C GLY A 53 -14.14 25.44 13.35
N ARG A 54 -14.71 25.74 12.17
CA ARG A 54 -15.89 25.06 11.61
C ARG A 54 -15.66 24.51 10.20
N ASP A 55 -16.61 23.70 9.73
CA ASP A 55 -16.66 23.27 8.34
C ASP A 55 -17.30 24.35 7.46
N ILE A 56 -16.68 24.63 6.33
CA ILE A 56 -17.08 25.71 5.41
C ILE A 56 -17.55 25.20 4.05
N GLU A 57 -17.73 23.89 3.87
CA GLU A 57 -18.11 23.31 2.57
C GLU A 57 -19.46 23.85 2.08
N GLU A 58 -20.43 24.00 2.99
CA GLU A 58 -21.77 24.50 2.63
C GLU A 58 -21.75 25.97 2.27
N ILE A 59 -21.08 26.81 3.06
CA ILE A 59 -21.04 28.26 2.81
C ILE A 59 -20.22 28.62 1.56
N LEU A 60 -19.18 27.84 1.21
CA LEU A 60 -18.45 28.04 -0.03
C LEU A 60 -19.26 27.71 -1.29
N LYS A 61 -20.26 26.84 -1.17
CA LYS A 61 -21.18 26.46 -2.26
C LYS A 61 -22.43 27.32 -2.31
N ASP A 62 -22.63 28.20 -1.32
CA ASP A 62 -23.80 29.07 -1.26
C ASP A 62 -23.67 30.20 -2.29
N SER A 63 -24.44 30.10 -3.37
CA SER A 63 -24.49 31.14 -4.40
C SER A 63 -25.23 32.40 -3.95
N ASP A 64 -26.04 32.31 -2.88
CA ASP A 64 -26.80 33.45 -2.35
C ASP A 64 -25.94 34.36 -1.46
N SER A 65 -24.82 33.86 -0.90
CA SER A 65 -23.83 34.70 -0.22
C SER A 65 -22.94 35.43 -1.24
N HIS A 66 -22.18 34.68 -2.04
CA HIS A 66 -21.39 35.12 -3.19
C HIS A 66 -20.62 33.94 -3.79
N THR A 67 -20.26 34.04 -5.08
CA THR A 67 -19.46 33.01 -5.76
C THR A 67 -17.96 33.26 -5.61
N HIS A 68 -17.22 32.23 -5.19
CA HIS A 68 -15.74 32.24 -5.19
C HIS A 68 -15.17 31.89 -6.57
N SER A 69 -14.09 32.55 -6.98
CA SER A 69 -13.37 32.26 -8.23
C SER A 69 -12.47 31.03 -8.06
N ASP A 70 -12.01 30.44 -9.17
CA ASP A 70 -11.04 29.32 -9.15
C ASP A 70 -9.78 29.68 -8.36
N SER A 71 -9.30 30.93 -8.46
CA SER A 71 -8.14 31.42 -7.70
C SER A 71 -8.37 31.47 -6.18
N ALA A 72 -9.61 31.64 -5.72
CA ALA A 72 -9.92 31.58 -4.30
C ALA A 72 -9.79 30.15 -3.75
N TYR A 73 -10.14 29.15 -4.55
CA TYR A 73 -9.93 27.73 -4.21
C TYR A 73 -8.43 27.35 -4.22
N GLU A 74 -7.65 27.92 -5.14
CA GLU A 74 -6.18 27.74 -5.16
C GLU A 74 -5.53 28.28 -3.88
N ILE A 75 -5.91 29.49 -3.44
CA ILE A 75 -5.43 30.09 -2.18
C ILE A 75 -5.78 29.19 -1.00
N LEU A 76 -7.01 28.64 -0.96
CA LEU A 76 -7.43 27.73 0.09
C LEU A 76 -6.58 26.44 0.09
N ASP A 77 -6.31 25.85 -1.07
CA ASP A 77 -5.49 24.64 -1.18
C ASP A 77 -4.02 24.87 -0.76
N GLU A 78 -3.48 26.08 -0.92
CA GLU A 78 -2.15 26.46 -0.41
C GLU A 78 -2.08 26.48 1.12
N ASN A 79 -3.23 26.70 1.78
CA ASN A 79 -3.37 26.76 3.25
C ASN A 79 -3.67 25.40 3.90
N LEU A 80 -3.56 24.29 3.15
CA LEU A 80 -3.81 22.95 3.68
C LEU A 80 -2.72 22.54 4.70
N VAL A 81 -3.13 22.32 5.95
CA VAL A 81 -2.23 21.96 7.04
C VAL A 81 -2.43 20.56 7.60
N GLY A 82 -3.52 19.86 7.26
CA GLY A 82 -3.77 18.53 7.81
C GLY A 82 -5.05 17.86 7.40
N PHE A 83 -5.35 16.76 8.09
CA PHE A 83 -6.56 15.97 7.87
C PHE A 83 -7.27 15.62 9.19
N LEU A 84 -8.61 15.59 9.19
CA LEU A 84 -9.38 15.15 10.34
C LEU A 84 -9.26 13.64 10.55
N VAL A 85 -9.03 13.23 11.80
CA VAL A 85 -9.08 11.83 12.23
C VAL A 85 -10.53 11.37 12.26
N SER A 86 -10.85 10.28 11.55
CA SER A 86 -12.18 9.65 11.67
C SER A 86 -12.39 9.17 13.11
N GLU A 87 -13.54 9.49 13.73
CA GLU A 87 -13.87 9.14 15.12
C GLU A 87 -13.72 7.64 15.45
N LYS A 88 -13.66 6.75 14.44
CA LYS A 88 -13.36 5.33 14.63
C LYS A 88 -11.91 5.00 14.97
N ALA A 89 -10.96 5.91 14.75
CA ALA A 89 -9.53 5.69 15.01
C ALA A 89 -9.09 6.11 16.42
N VAL A 90 -9.91 6.88 17.16
CA VAL A 90 -9.53 7.42 18.49
C VAL A 90 -9.71 6.39 19.62
N ASN A 91 -10.46 5.30 19.39
CA ASN A 91 -10.74 4.27 20.42
C ASN A 91 -9.80 3.05 20.41
N GLY A 92 -8.62 3.15 19.79
CA GLY A 92 -7.62 2.05 19.75
C GLY A 92 -6.72 1.93 20.98
N HIS A 93 -6.75 2.89 21.91
CA HIS A 93 -5.88 2.90 23.09
C HIS A 93 -6.62 3.30 24.37
N ALA A 94 -7.45 2.40 24.91
CA ALA A 94 -7.69 2.26 26.35
C ALA A 94 -8.50 0.99 26.67
N ASN A 95 -8.12 0.35 27.79
CA ASN A 95 -8.71 -0.81 28.45
C ASN A 95 -10.24 -1.01 28.37
N GLY A 96 -10.64 -2.24 28.02
CA GLY A 96 -11.64 -3.09 28.68
C GLY A 96 -12.93 -2.49 29.28
N LYS A 97 -14.07 -2.75 28.62
CA LYS A 97 -15.26 -3.50 29.11
C LYS A 97 -16.51 -3.18 28.27
N ALA A 98 -17.40 -4.16 28.25
CA ALA A 98 -18.61 -4.23 27.43
C ALA A 98 -19.68 -3.16 27.69
N ASN A 99 -20.53 -3.01 26.66
CA ASN A 99 -22.01 -2.93 26.67
C ASN A 99 -22.61 -1.59 26.26
N GLY A 100 -23.59 -1.60 25.34
CA GLY A 100 -24.49 -0.46 25.15
C GLY A 100 -24.99 -0.21 23.72
N ASN A 101 -26.18 -0.72 23.45
CA ASN A 101 -27.09 -0.46 22.33
C ASN A 101 -27.34 1.05 22.08
N GLY A 102 -27.35 1.50 20.83
CA GLY A 102 -27.62 2.92 20.50
C GLY A 102 -27.98 3.13 19.03
N ASN A 103 -29.27 3.11 18.74
CA ASN A 103 -29.88 3.37 17.44
C ASN A 103 -29.83 4.89 17.14
N ALA A 104 -29.15 5.34 16.09
CA ALA A 104 -29.24 6.71 15.60
C ALA A 104 -29.38 6.72 14.07
N LYS A 105 -30.55 7.19 13.63
CA LYS A 105 -30.99 7.36 12.24
C LYS A 105 -30.15 8.43 11.53
N LEU A 106 -29.74 8.13 10.30
CA LEU A 106 -29.20 9.10 9.34
C LEU A 106 -30.35 9.90 8.69
N PRO A 107 -30.20 11.22 8.42
CA PRO A 107 -31.09 11.94 7.54
C PRO A 107 -30.73 11.65 6.06
N ASN A 108 -31.76 11.42 5.25
CA ASN A 108 -31.68 11.28 3.81
C ASN A 108 -31.34 12.65 3.18
N GLY A 109 -30.24 12.72 2.44
CA GLY A 109 -29.94 13.78 1.49
C GLY A 109 -29.59 13.15 0.15
N GLU A 110 -30.37 13.46 -0.89
CA GLU A 110 -30.24 12.94 -2.24
C GLU A 110 -28.97 13.49 -2.91
N ALA A 111 -28.13 12.59 -3.44
CA ALA A 111 -26.94 12.95 -4.19
C ALA A 111 -27.27 13.05 -5.69
N ASN A 112 -27.32 14.27 -6.22
CA ASN A 112 -27.13 14.51 -7.64
C ASN A 112 -25.62 14.56 -7.94
N GLY A 113 -25.22 13.82 -8.97
CA GLY A 113 -23.83 13.57 -9.30
C GLY A 113 -23.14 14.74 -10.00
N ASP A 114 -21.91 15.00 -9.58
CA ASP A 114 -20.89 15.63 -10.40
C ASP A 114 -19.57 14.85 -10.31
N ALA A 115 -18.94 14.69 -11.47
CA ALA A 115 -17.89 13.73 -11.77
C ALA A 115 -16.49 14.32 -11.54
N ASN A 116 -16.06 14.41 -10.28
CA ASN A 116 -14.64 14.55 -9.96
C ASN A 116 -14.30 13.65 -8.76
N GLY A 117 -13.88 12.42 -9.06
CA GLY A 117 -13.59 11.41 -8.04
C GLY A 117 -12.44 11.86 -7.15
N SER A 118 -12.66 11.87 -5.84
CA SER A 118 -11.63 12.17 -4.84
C SER A 118 -10.42 11.26 -5.05
N VAL A 119 -9.28 11.85 -5.43
CA VAL A 119 -8.02 11.14 -5.59
C VAL A 119 -7.42 10.88 -4.21
N HIS A 120 -6.90 9.67 -3.97
CA HIS A 120 -6.28 9.33 -2.70
C HIS A 120 -4.97 10.12 -2.52
N PRO A 121 -4.80 10.87 -1.41
CA PRO A 121 -3.71 11.84 -1.27
C PRO A 121 -2.31 11.22 -1.24
N ARG A 122 -2.18 9.96 -0.77
CA ARG A 122 -0.87 9.29 -0.69
C ARG A 122 -0.42 8.66 -2.01
N THR A 123 -1.36 8.09 -2.77
CA THR A 123 -1.05 7.32 -3.99
C THR A 123 -1.32 8.12 -5.26
N GLY A 124 -2.14 9.17 -5.19
CA GLY A 124 -2.56 9.95 -6.34
C GLY A 124 -3.57 9.22 -7.24
N MET A 125 -4.24 8.18 -6.73
CA MET A 125 -5.19 7.35 -7.51
C MET A 125 -6.62 7.42 -6.98
N SER A 126 -7.58 7.32 -7.88
CA SER A 126 -9.02 7.32 -7.57
C SER A 126 -9.64 5.92 -7.60
N CYS A 127 -9.10 5.02 -8.44
CA CYS A 127 -9.59 3.66 -8.59
C CYS A 127 -8.52 2.70 -9.10
N ALA A 128 -8.84 1.40 -9.12
CA ALA A 128 -7.92 0.35 -9.59
C ALA A 128 -7.56 0.50 -11.08
N GLU A 129 -8.45 1.06 -11.90
CA GLU A 129 -8.23 1.29 -13.33
C GLU A 129 -7.10 2.31 -13.58
N ASP A 130 -6.83 3.21 -12.61
CA ASP A 130 -5.73 4.17 -12.71
C ASP A 130 -4.35 3.50 -12.73
N LEU A 131 -4.23 2.28 -12.18
CA LEU A 131 -2.97 1.50 -12.17
C LEU A 131 -2.49 1.13 -13.58
N SER A 132 -3.38 1.14 -14.58
CA SER A 132 -3.05 0.81 -15.98
C SER A 132 -2.92 2.05 -16.88
N LYS A 133 -3.05 3.27 -16.34
CA LYS A 133 -2.94 4.51 -17.13
C LYS A 133 -1.48 4.86 -17.36
N ASP A 134 -1.06 4.90 -18.62
CA ASP A 134 0.29 5.32 -19.03
C ASP A 134 0.69 6.65 -18.36
N THR A 135 1.87 6.66 -17.74
CA THR A 135 2.45 7.86 -17.13
C THR A 135 3.18 8.69 -18.18
N ASP A 136 2.99 10.01 -18.20
CA ASP A 136 3.85 10.92 -18.96
C ASP A 136 5.19 11.10 -18.22
N TYR A 137 6.26 10.59 -18.79
CA TYR A 137 7.57 10.49 -18.15
C TYR A 137 8.17 11.87 -17.84
N ASN A 138 8.02 12.83 -18.75
CA ASN A 138 8.62 14.15 -18.60
C ASN A 138 7.84 14.96 -17.57
N LEU A 139 6.51 14.88 -17.60
CA LEU A 139 5.66 15.54 -16.63
C LEU A 139 5.86 14.96 -15.22
N ASP A 140 5.90 13.63 -15.08
CA ASP A 140 6.12 12.95 -13.81
C ASP A 140 7.46 13.34 -13.19
N TYR A 141 8.56 13.24 -13.96
CA TYR A 141 9.87 13.66 -13.47
C TYR A 141 9.91 15.16 -13.15
N LYS A 142 9.27 16.01 -13.96
CA LYS A 142 9.21 17.46 -13.70
C LYS A 142 8.47 17.77 -12.39
N LYS A 143 7.34 17.10 -12.13
CA LYS A 143 6.47 17.32 -10.98
C LYS A 143 7.04 16.72 -9.70
N ASN A 144 7.44 15.45 -9.74
CA ASN A 144 7.75 14.66 -8.55
C ASN A 144 9.25 14.62 -8.21
N LYS A 145 10.13 14.94 -9.17
CA LYS A 145 11.60 14.93 -8.98
C LYS A 145 12.17 13.61 -8.44
N PHE A 146 11.50 12.49 -8.73
CA PHE A 146 11.89 11.17 -8.25
C PHE A 146 12.72 10.41 -9.28
N LEU A 147 12.10 9.58 -10.13
CA LEU A 147 12.80 8.79 -11.15
C LEU A 147 12.38 9.21 -12.55
N ASP A 148 13.37 9.44 -13.42
CA ASP A 148 13.15 9.66 -14.86
C ASP A 148 12.96 8.30 -15.55
N LEU A 149 11.72 8.01 -15.94
CA LEU A 149 11.36 6.76 -16.64
C LEU A 149 12.02 6.63 -18.02
N ASN A 150 12.59 7.70 -18.59
CA ASN A 150 13.36 7.61 -19.84
C ASN A 150 14.77 7.00 -19.65
N ARG A 151 15.19 6.76 -18.41
CA ARG A 151 16.54 6.29 -18.08
C ARG A 151 16.50 5.06 -17.17
N PRO A 152 17.58 4.27 -17.11
CA PRO A 152 17.66 3.13 -16.19
C PRO A 152 17.40 3.53 -14.73
N LEU A 153 16.52 2.81 -14.04
CA LEU A 153 16.06 3.16 -12.69
C LEU A 153 17.09 2.84 -11.60
N PHE A 154 17.86 1.77 -11.73
CA PHE A 154 18.79 1.32 -10.67
C PHE A 154 19.90 2.35 -10.38
N PRO A 155 20.60 2.92 -11.38
CA PRO A 155 21.59 3.96 -11.12
C PRO A 155 20.97 5.21 -10.48
N GLN A 156 19.73 5.55 -10.84
CA GLN A 156 19.03 6.69 -10.26
C GLN A 156 18.72 6.47 -8.77
N ILE A 157 18.30 5.27 -8.39
CA ILE A 157 18.12 4.92 -6.97
C ILE A 157 19.45 4.90 -6.22
N TRP A 158 20.48 4.25 -6.79
CA TRP A 158 21.76 4.06 -6.12
C TRP A 158 22.57 5.36 -5.93
N PHE A 159 22.51 6.26 -6.92
CA PHE A 159 23.26 7.53 -6.93
C PHE A 159 22.39 8.78 -6.71
N GLY A 160 21.06 8.64 -6.61
CA GLY A 160 20.12 9.77 -6.53
C GLY A 160 20.16 10.56 -5.24
N GLY A 161 20.67 9.98 -4.14
CA GLY A 161 20.82 10.67 -2.86
C GLY A 161 19.49 11.06 -2.18
N PHE A 162 18.42 10.30 -2.45
CA PHE A 162 17.12 10.50 -1.82
C PHE A 162 17.19 10.26 -0.31
N SER A 163 16.48 11.08 0.47
CA SER A 163 16.18 10.71 1.85
C SER A 163 15.14 9.60 1.88
N LYS A 164 15.15 8.82 2.95
CA LYS A 164 14.17 7.77 3.24
C LYS A 164 12.74 8.26 3.07
N GLU A 165 12.40 9.40 3.69
CA GLU A 165 11.03 9.92 3.71
C GLU A 165 10.55 10.27 2.30
N PHE A 166 11.39 10.94 1.52
CA PHE A 166 11.09 11.27 0.13
C PHE A 166 10.95 10.01 -0.74
N TYR A 167 11.85 9.05 -0.56
CA TYR A 167 11.80 7.78 -1.27
C TYR A 167 10.51 7.00 -0.98
N LEU A 168 10.13 6.85 0.30
CA LEU A 168 8.95 6.09 0.70
C LEU A 168 7.65 6.73 0.23
N ASP A 169 7.56 8.07 0.26
CA ASP A 169 6.41 8.79 -0.31
C ASP A 169 6.27 8.56 -1.82
N GLN A 170 7.40 8.53 -2.55
CA GLN A 170 7.37 8.45 -4.00
C GLN A 170 7.29 7.03 -4.54
N VAL A 171 7.92 6.04 -3.89
CA VAL A 171 7.96 4.66 -4.37
C VAL A 171 6.59 3.99 -4.29
N HIS A 172 5.76 4.36 -3.30
CA HIS A 172 4.41 3.82 -3.11
C HIS A 172 3.32 4.57 -3.90
N ARG A 173 3.70 5.59 -4.67
CA ARG A 173 2.83 6.25 -5.65
C ARG A 173 2.97 5.52 -6.99
N PRO A 174 1.99 4.74 -7.44
CA PRO A 174 2.23 3.88 -8.59
C PRO A 174 2.29 4.66 -9.91
N ARG A 175 3.20 4.24 -10.80
CA ARG A 175 3.35 4.71 -12.18
C ARG A 175 3.08 3.55 -13.14
N HIS A 176 2.86 3.88 -14.41
CA HIS A 176 2.74 2.90 -15.47
C HIS A 176 3.66 3.24 -16.63
N TYR A 177 4.51 2.29 -16.99
CA TYR A 177 5.40 2.43 -18.14
C TYR A 177 4.64 2.09 -19.42
N LYS A 178 4.84 2.92 -20.46
CA LYS A 178 4.02 2.99 -21.66
C LYS A 178 3.75 1.62 -22.28
N GLY A 179 2.46 1.33 -22.50
CA GLY A 179 2.01 0.10 -23.13
C GLY A 179 2.27 -1.16 -22.30
N GLY A 180 2.44 -1.02 -20.98
CA GLY A 180 2.72 -2.12 -20.06
C GLY A 180 4.06 -2.82 -20.29
N GLN A 181 5.00 -2.15 -20.96
CA GLN A 181 6.37 -2.65 -21.09
C GLN A 181 7.12 -2.49 -19.78
N SER A 182 8.22 -3.23 -19.61
CA SER A 182 9.07 -3.04 -18.43
C SER A 182 10.01 -1.86 -18.62
N ALA A 183 9.96 -0.89 -17.69
CA ALA A 183 10.91 0.22 -17.64
C ALA A 183 12.36 -0.31 -17.59
N PRO A 184 13.39 0.33 -18.15
CA PRO A 184 14.77 -0.18 -18.00
C PRO A 184 15.22 -0.10 -16.54
N LEU A 185 15.69 -1.21 -15.93
CA LEU A 185 16.25 -1.15 -14.57
C LEU A 185 17.76 -0.86 -14.63
N PHE A 186 18.49 -1.65 -15.41
CA PHE A 186 19.94 -1.51 -15.59
C PHE A 186 20.29 -0.87 -16.95
N GLY A 187 19.49 -1.12 -17.98
CA GLY A 187 19.73 -0.59 -19.33
C GLY A 187 20.96 -1.19 -20.04
N ASN A 188 21.46 -2.33 -19.57
CA ASN A 188 22.64 -3.00 -20.10
C ASN A 188 22.44 -4.54 -20.07
N PHE A 189 23.53 -5.32 -20.15
CA PHE A 189 23.48 -6.79 -20.16
C PHE A 189 22.90 -7.42 -18.88
N LEU A 190 22.73 -6.67 -17.79
CA LEU A 190 22.09 -7.13 -16.55
C LEU A 190 20.55 -7.05 -16.62
N GLU A 191 19.98 -6.35 -17.60
CA GLU A 191 18.53 -6.16 -17.74
C GLU A 191 17.73 -7.48 -17.73
N PRO A 192 18.17 -8.59 -18.38
CA PRO A 192 17.47 -9.86 -18.33
C PRO A 192 17.32 -10.43 -16.90
N LEU A 193 18.27 -10.16 -15.99
CA LEU A 193 18.19 -10.61 -14.60
C LEU A 193 17.08 -9.91 -13.81
N SER A 194 16.63 -8.75 -14.29
CA SER A 194 15.54 -7.97 -13.66
C SER A 194 14.14 -8.36 -14.14
N LYS A 195 14.03 -9.27 -15.12
CA LYS A 195 12.77 -9.62 -15.78
C LYS A 195 12.44 -11.08 -15.53
N THR A 196 11.50 -11.33 -14.64
CA THR A 196 11.05 -12.68 -14.28
C THR A 196 9.61 -12.88 -14.73
N ALA A 197 9.39 -13.77 -15.69
CA ALA A 197 8.04 -14.12 -16.11
C ALA A 197 7.35 -15.00 -15.05
N TRP A 198 6.03 -14.90 -14.93
CA TRP A 198 5.25 -15.64 -13.92
C TRP A 198 5.49 -17.16 -13.93
N TRP A 199 5.68 -17.76 -15.11
CA TRP A 199 5.88 -19.20 -15.26
C TRP A 199 7.27 -19.68 -14.85
N VAL A 200 8.23 -18.77 -14.64
CA VAL A 200 9.58 -19.12 -14.15
C VAL A 200 9.50 -19.68 -12.74
N VAL A 201 8.61 -19.14 -11.89
CA VAL A 201 8.44 -19.57 -10.49
C VAL A 201 8.06 -21.06 -10.41
N PRO A 202 6.94 -21.53 -10.99
CA PRO A 202 6.61 -22.95 -10.94
C PRO A 202 7.63 -23.82 -11.68
N MET A 203 8.19 -23.35 -12.80
CA MET A 203 9.20 -24.11 -13.57
C MET A 203 10.46 -24.42 -12.76
N VAL A 204 10.96 -23.44 -11.99
CA VAL A 204 12.18 -23.61 -11.18
C VAL A 204 11.87 -24.36 -9.89
N TRP A 205 10.80 -24.01 -9.19
CA TRP A 205 10.61 -24.45 -7.81
C TRP A 205 9.81 -25.75 -7.68
N LEU A 206 8.85 -26.04 -8.57
CA LEU A 206 8.07 -27.28 -8.46
C LEU A 206 8.92 -28.56 -8.64
N PRO A 207 9.90 -28.63 -9.56
CA PRO A 207 10.81 -29.78 -9.62
C PRO A 207 11.62 -29.96 -8.33
N CYS A 208 12.11 -28.87 -7.73
CA CYS A 208 12.81 -28.93 -6.45
C CYS A 208 11.91 -29.41 -5.31
N VAL A 209 10.66 -28.93 -5.26
CA VAL A 209 9.65 -29.38 -4.29
C VAL A 209 9.34 -30.86 -4.49
N ALA A 210 9.14 -31.30 -5.74
CA ALA A 210 8.82 -32.70 -6.05
C ALA A 210 9.96 -33.63 -5.63
N TYR A 211 11.20 -33.29 -6.00
CA TYR A 211 12.37 -34.07 -5.62
C TYR A 211 12.58 -34.09 -4.10
N GLY A 212 12.53 -32.92 -3.44
CA GLY A 212 12.68 -32.84 -1.99
C GLY A 212 11.60 -33.57 -1.22
N THR A 213 10.35 -33.54 -1.70
CA THR A 213 9.23 -34.30 -1.12
C THR A 213 9.43 -35.81 -1.28
N TRP A 214 9.92 -36.26 -2.44
CA TRP A 214 10.28 -37.67 -2.66
C TRP A 214 11.46 -38.13 -1.78
N VAL A 215 12.45 -37.27 -1.56
CA VAL A 215 13.54 -37.58 -0.62
C VAL A 215 13.00 -37.65 0.82
N ALA A 216 12.16 -36.69 1.21
CA ALA A 216 11.52 -36.67 2.52
C ALA A 216 10.69 -37.94 2.78
N SER A 217 9.97 -38.45 1.77
CA SER A 217 9.14 -39.65 1.90
C SER A 217 9.94 -40.92 2.21
N GLN A 218 11.24 -40.98 1.87
CA GLN A 218 12.09 -42.14 2.19
C GLN A 218 12.41 -42.27 3.68
N GLY A 219 12.19 -41.20 4.46
CA GLY A 219 12.45 -41.18 5.90
C GLY A 219 11.31 -41.68 6.78
N PHE A 220 10.17 -42.08 6.18
CA PHE A 220 8.98 -42.48 6.90
C PHE A 220 8.40 -43.77 6.35
N ASP A 221 8.14 -44.74 7.22
CA ASP A 221 7.42 -45.96 6.84
C ASP A 221 5.96 -45.66 6.48
N ASN A 222 5.33 -44.73 7.22
CA ASN A 222 3.98 -44.27 6.97
C ASN A 222 3.99 -42.88 6.31
N GLN A 223 3.55 -42.83 5.06
CA GLN A 223 3.54 -41.61 4.25
C GLN A 223 2.59 -40.51 4.76
N LEU A 224 1.68 -40.83 5.68
CA LEU A 224 0.87 -39.82 6.36
C LEU A 224 1.72 -38.81 7.14
N PHE A 225 2.89 -39.21 7.65
CA PHE A 225 3.80 -38.28 8.31
C PHE A 225 4.40 -37.29 7.32
N THR A 226 4.86 -37.75 6.15
CA THR A 226 5.34 -36.89 5.07
C THR A 226 4.27 -35.86 4.69
N VAL A 227 3.03 -36.32 4.46
CA VAL A 227 1.89 -35.44 4.13
C VAL A 227 1.60 -34.46 5.24
N GLY A 228 1.60 -34.89 6.50
CA GLY A 228 1.35 -34.03 7.66
C GLY A 228 2.36 -32.89 7.78
N TYR A 229 3.66 -33.19 7.71
CA TYR A 229 4.71 -32.16 7.74
C TYR A 229 4.65 -31.25 6.52
N TRP A 230 4.35 -31.80 5.35
CA TRP A 230 4.21 -31.00 4.13
C TRP A 230 3.03 -30.02 4.22
N LEU A 231 1.86 -30.46 4.70
CA LEU A 231 0.71 -29.58 4.92
C LEU A 231 0.97 -28.54 6.02
N PHE A 232 1.70 -28.92 7.07
CA PHE A 232 2.17 -27.96 8.07
C PHE A 232 3.05 -26.88 7.42
N GLY A 233 3.94 -27.25 6.51
CA GLY A 233 4.75 -26.32 5.73
C GLY A 233 3.92 -25.33 4.92
N VAL A 234 2.89 -25.80 4.20
CA VAL A 234 1.96 -24.95 3.44
C VAL A 234 1.22 -23.97 4.34
N PHE A 235 0.72 -24.45 5.49
CA PHE A 235 0.08 -23.58 6.47
C PHE A 235 1.06 -22.54 7.02
N PHE A 236 2.26 -22.96 7.42
CA PHE A 236 3.29 -22.09 7.98
C PHE A 236 3.76 -21.03 6.98
N TRP A 237 3.76 -21.35 5.68
CA TRP A 237 3.99 -20.36 4.63
C TRP A 237 3.04 -19.16 4.73
N THR A 238 1.76 -19.36 5.04
CA THR A 238 0.82 -18.23 5.14
C THR A 238 1.21 -17.21 6.22
N ILE A 239 1.86 -17.68 7.30
CA ILE A 239 2.44 -16.81 8.35
C ILE A 239 3.68 -16.10 7.81
N ILE A 240 4.57 -16.85 7.14
CA ILE A 240 5.79 -16.29 6.53
C ILE A 240 5.44 -15.21 5.52
N GLU A 241 4.46 -15.45 4.64
CA GLU A 241 3.91 -14.48 3.70
C GLU A 241 3.56 -13.18 4.41
N TYR A 242 2.67 -13.25 5.41
CA TYR A 242 2.23 -12.08 6.16
C TYR A 242 3.40 -11.34 6.82
N VAL A 243 4.30 -12.08 7.48
CA VAL A 243 5.45 -11.49 8.18
C VAL A 243 6.44 -10.85 7.22
N LEU A 244 6.80 -11.51 6.12
CA LEU A 244 7.72 -10.95 5.13
C LEU A 244 7.09 -9.74 4.44
N HIS A 245 5.81 -9.81 4.07
CA HIS A 245 5.15 -8.69 3.42
C HIS A 245 5.08 -7.46 4.33
N ARG A 246 4.68 -7.65 5.60
CA ARG A 246 4.54 -6.56 6.56
C ARG A 246 5.88 -6.00 7.09
N PHE A 247 6.85 -6.85 7.40
CA PHE A 247 8.04 -6.44 8.16
C PHE A 247 9.34 -6.43 7.35
N LEU A 248 9.36 -7.00 6.14
CA LEU A 248 10.52 -6.96 5.25
C LEU A 248 10.25 -6.16 3.99
N PHE A 249 9.12 -6.42 3.33
CA PHE A 249 8.75 -5.76 2.09
C PHE A 249 8.24 -4.34 2.35
N HIS A 250 7.42 -4.14 3.39
CA HIS A 250 7.04 -2.84 3.94
C HIS A 250 7.88 -2.46 5.17
N LEU A 251 9.21 -2.56 5.05
CA LEU A 251 10.13 -2.16 6.14
C LEU A 251 9.94 -0.67 6.52
N ASP A 252 9.60 0.16 5.53
CA ASP A 252 9.11 1.55 5.61
C ASP A 252 9.68 2.35 6.78
N TYR A 253 8.95 2.44 7.88
CA TYR A 253 9.34 3.19 9.08
C TYR A 253 10.77 2.86 9.56
N TYR A 254 11.12 1.57 9.54
CA TYR A 254 12.42 1.03 9.97
C TYR A 254 13.49 1.00 8.86
N LEU A 255 13.17 1.45 7.65
CA LEU A 255 14.15 1.54 6.57
C LEU A 255 15.30 2.47 7.03
N PRO A 256 16.58 2.09 6.85
CA PRO A 256 17.67 2.99 7.20
C PRO A 256 17.84 4.04 6.10
N ASP A 257 18.12 5.28 6.51
CA ASP A 257 18.30 6.43 5.60
C ASP A 257 19.67 6.40 4.92
N ASN A 258 19.85 5.43 4.03
CA ASN A 258 21.03 5.30 3.20
C ASN A 258 20.71 4.57 1.88
N ARG A 259 21.58 4.79 0.89
CA ARG A 259 21.41 4.23 -0.46
C ARG A 259 21.26 2.71 -0.50
N VAL A 260 21.92 1.98 0.41
CA VAL A 260 21.89 0.51 0.42
C VAL A 260 20.52 0.02 0.88
N GLY A 261 20.00 0.57 1.98
CA GLY A 261 18.66 0.28 2.49
C GLY A 261 17.59 0.57 1.45
N ILE A 262 17.61 1.79 0.90
CA ILE A 262 16.67 2.24 -0.14
C ILE A 262 16.72 1.34 -1.38
N THR A 263 17.93 0.98 -1.85
CA THR A 263 18.07 0.09 -3.01
C THR A 263 17.55 -1.30 -2.73
N LEU A 264 17.85 -1.87 -1.55
CA LEU A 264 17.35 -3.18 -1.14
C LEU A 264 15.83 -3.20 -1.08
N HIS A 265 15.22 -2.19 -0.47
CA HIS A 265 13.75 -2.05 -0.45
C HIS A 265 13.17 -1.98 -1.86
N PHE A 266 13.78 -1.18 -2.74
CA PHE A 266 13.34 -1.02 -4.12
C PHE A 266 13.34 -2.35 -4.89
N ILE A 267 14.40 -3.16 -4.77
CA ILE A 267 14.48 -4.44 -5.49
C ILE A 267 13.65 -5.56 -4.86
N LEU A 268 13.36 -5.48 -3.55
CA LEU A 268 12.56 -6.47 -2.81
C LEU A 268 11.06 -6.29 -3.07
N HIS A 269 10.56 -5.06 -3.00
CA HIS A 269 9.12 -4.81 -3.16
C HIS A 269 8.77 -3.43 -3.71
N GLY A 270 9.59 -2.40 -3.46
CA GLY A 270 9.28 -1.04 -3.89
C GLY A 270 9.07 -0.90 -5.41
N ILE A 271 9.82 -1.64 -6.24
CA ILE A 271 9.62 -1.62 -7.70
C ILE A 271 8.24 -2.14 -8.11
N HIS A 272 7.66 -3.07 -7.35
CA HIS A 272 6.33 -3.58 -7.59
C HIS A 272 5.28 -2.51 -7.26
N HIS A 273 5.35 -1.84 -6.11
CA HIS A 273 4.45 -0.71 -5.81
C HIS A 273 4.62 0.46 -6.78
N TYR A 274 5.85 0.71 -7.24
CA TYR A 274 6.13 1.78 -8.18
C TYR A 274 5.63 1.47 -9.60
N LEU A 275 5.65 0.20 -10.04
CA LEU A 275 5.21 -0.25 -11.36
C LEU A 275 4.35 -1.54 -11.25
N PRO A 276 3.14 -1.46 -10.68
CA PRO A 276 2.37 -2.65 -10.27
C PRO A 276 1.89 -3.50 -11.45
N MET A 277 1.72 -2.89 -12.63
CA MET A 277 1.28 -3.56 -13.85
C MET A 277 2.44 -4.02 -14.75
N ASP A 278 3.69 -3.97 -14.29
CA ASP A 278 4.84 -4.54 -15.01
C ASP A 278 4.88 -6.07 -14.83
N LYS A 279 4.48 -6.80 -15.88
CA LYS A 279 4.36 -8.26 -15.91
C LYS A 279 5.65 -9.02 -15.59
N TYR A 280 6.82 -8.38 -15.68
CA TYR A 280 8.11 -9.04 -15.45
C TYR A 280 8.77 -8.62 -14.12
N ARG A 281 8.13 -7.75 -13.33
CA ARG A 281 8.68 -7.19 -12.08
C ARG A 281 7.73 -7.31 -10.89
N LEU A 282 6.91 -8.36 -10.92
CA LEU A 282 6.00 -8.70 -9.82
C LEU A 282 6.51 -9.92 -9.07
N VAL A 283 6.69 -11.04 -9.79
CA VAL A 283 7.14 -12.29 -9.17
C VAL A 283 8.59 -12.21 -8.73
N MET A 284 8.93 -12.89 -7.64
CA MET A 284 10.28 -12.84 -7.09
C MET A 284 11.28 -13.53 -8.03
N PRO A 285 12.35 -12.83 -8.47
CA PRO A 285 13.41 -13.46 -9.25
C PRO A 285 14.02 -14.65 -8.47
N PRO A 286 14.27 -15.81 -9.11
CA PRO A 286 14.78 -16.99 -8.41
C PRO A 286 16.04 -16.76 -7.58
N THR A 287 16.94 -15.89 -8.05
CA THR A 287 18.15 -15.51 -7.31
C THR A 287 17.84 -14.83 -5.97
N LEU A 288 16.87 -13.91 -5.97
CA LEU A 288 16.46 -13.18 -4.77
C LEU A 288 15.68 -14.10 -3.82
N PHE A 289 14.76 -14.89 -4.37
CA PHE A 289 14.01 -15.86 -3.57
C PHE A 289 14.92 -16.92 -2.93
N ALA A 290 15.93 -17.43 -3.66
CA ALA A 290 16.89 -18.38 -3.08
C ALA A 290 17.62 -17.80 -1.86
N ALA A 291 18.00 -16.52 -1.92
CA ALA A 291 18.63 -15.84 -0.79
C ALA A 291 17.67 -15.68 0.40
N LEU A 292 16.40 -15.35 0.15
CA LEU A 292 15.38 -15.25 1.19
C LEU A 292 14.99 -16.61 1.78
N ALA A 293 14.97 -17.68 0.98
CA ALA A 293 14.56 -19.02 1.39
C ALA A 293 15.66 -19.77 2.17
N ALA A 294 16.93 -19.51 1.88
CA ALA A 294 18.08 -20.15 2.54
C ALA A 294 18.06 -20.11 4.10
N PRO A 295 17.77 -18.98 4.77
CA PRO A 295 17.63 -18.96 6.22
C PRO A 295 16.47 -19.83 6.73
N PHE A 296 15.35 -19.92 5.98
CA PHE A 296 14.22 -20.77 6.36
C PHE A 296 14.54 -22.27 6.25
N TRP A 297 15.41 -22.68 5.31
CA TRP A 297 15.93 -24.05 5.27
C TRP A 297 16.66 -24.40 6.57
N LYS A 298 17.56 -23.52 7.01
CA LYS A 298 18.32 -23.69 8.25
C LYS A 298 17.38 -23.67 9.46
N PHE A 299 16.42 -22.75 9.50
CA PHE A 299 15.42 -22.67 10.56
C PHE A 299 14.59 -23.95 10.68
N ALA A 300 14.05 -24.47 9.57
CA ALA A 300 13.29 -25.72 9.57
C ALA A 300 14.09 -26.90 10.16
N HIS A 301 15.37 -27.02 9.77
CA HIS A 301 16.27 -28.06 10.27
C HIS A 301 16.75 -27.83 11.70
N ALA A 302 16.73 -26.60 12.20
CA ALA A 302 17.00 -26.31 13.61
C ALA A 302 15.79 -26.67 14.49
N VAL A 303 14.58 -26.34 14.06
CA VAL A 303 13.34 -26.63 14.82
C VAL A 303 13.03 -28.13 14.80
N LEU A 304 13.15 -28.76 13.64
CA LEU A 304 12.92 -30.20 13.45
C LEU A 304 14.25 -30.98 13.44
N PHE A 305 15.20 -30.57 14.29
CA PHE A 305 16.56 -31.16 14.34
C PHE A 305 16.59 -32.68 14.58
N HIS A 306 15.56 -33.21 15.24
CA HIS A 306 15.44 -34.63 15.55
C HIS A 306 15.10 -35.49 14.33
N ASN A 307 14.56 -34.89 13.25
CA ASN A 307 14.20 -35.61 12.04
C ASN A 307 14.42 -34.74 10.79
N TRP A 308 15.51 -35.03 10.08
CA TRP A 308 15.89 -34.35 8.84
C TRP A 308 14.83 -34.48 7.73
N TYR A 309 14.17 -35.64 7.62
CA TYR A 309 13.12 -35.85 6.62
C TYR A 309 11.85 -35.06 6.93
N ALA A 310 11.49 -34.91 8.22
CA ALA A 310 10.40 -34.04 8.65
C ALA A 310 10.67 -32.57 8.30
N ALA A 311 11.88 -32.09 8.60
CA ALA A 311 12.33 -30.74 8.25
C ALA A 311 12.25 -30.48 6.74
N THR A 312 12.71 -31.46 5.95
CA THR A 312 12.68 -31.40 4.48
C THR A 312 11.25 -31.39 3.95
N ALA A 313 10.36 -32.25 4.47
CA ALA A 313 8.94 -32.27 4.08
C ALA A 313 8.25 -30.93 4.36
N ALA A 314 8.44 -30.38 5.56
CA ALA A 314 7.89 -29.08 5.94
C ALA A 314 8.43 -27.94 5.09
N TYR A 315 9.74 -27.93 4.80
CA TYR A 315 10.33 -26.94 3.92
C TYR A 315 9.77 -27.03 2.49
N CYS A 316 9.66 -28.24 1.92
CA CYS A 316 9.06 -28.43 0.59
C CYS A 316 7.59 -27.96 0.54
N GLY A 317 6.81 -28.22 1.59
CA GLY A 317 5.46 -27.67 1.73
C GLY A 317 5.45 -26.14 1.77
N GLY A 318 6.40 -25.54 2.50
CA GLY A 318 6.56 -24.08 2.55
C GLY A 318 6.91 -23.47 1.19
N ILE A 319 7.85 -24.07 0.45
CA ILE A 319 8.21 -23.61 -0.92
C ILE A 319 7.03 -23.80 -1.89
N PHE A 320 6.23 -24.86 -1.74
CA PHE A 320 4.99 -24.99 -2.51
C PHE A 320 4.00 -23.86 -2.17
N GLY A 321 3.81 -23.56 -0.89
CA GLY A 321 3.02 -22.41 -0.44
C GLY A 321 3.47 -21.10 -1.07
N TYR A 322 4.79 -20.87 -1.16
CA TYR A 322 5.38 -19.74 -1.88
C TYR A 322 4.98 -19.71 -3.36
N VAL A 323 5.09 -20.84 -4.07
CA VAL A 323 4.69 -20.90 -5.49
C VAL A 323 3.22 -20.53 -5.64
N CYS A 324 2.35 -21.01 -4.75
CA CYS A 324 0.94 -20.63 -4.74
C CYS A 324 0.74 -19.13 -4.47
N TYR A 325 1.48 -18.57 -3.51
CA TYR A 325 1.46 -17.14 -3.21
C TYR A 325 1.86 -16.29 -4.42
N ASP A 326 3.00 -16.55 -5.03
CA ASP A 326 3.55 -15.67 -6.06
C ASP A 326 2.71 -15.72 -7.35
N LEU A 327 2.16 -16.91 -7.67
CA LEU A 327 1.19 -17.06 -8.76
C LEU A 327 -0.14 -16.37 -8.43
N THR A 328 -0.64 -16.50 -7.21
CA THR A 328 -1.86 -15.78 -6.77
C THR A 328 -1.64 -14.29 -6.92
N HIS A 329 -0.54 -13.77 -6.37
CA HIS A 329 -0.16 -12.37 -6.45
C HIS A 329 -0.12 -11.87 -7.90
N TYR A 330 0.54 -12.63 -8.78
CA TYR A 330 0.62 -12.28 -10.19
C TYR A 330 -0.75 -12.17 -10.86
N PHE A 331 -1.61 -13.16 -10.64
CA PHE A 331 -2.92 -13.21 -11.30
C PHE A 331 -3.94 -12.23 -10.71
N LEU A 332 -3.79 -11.83 -9.44
CA LEU A 332 -4.59 -10.75 -8.85
C LEU A 332 -4.40 -9.44 -9.62
N HIS A 333 -3.18 -9.13 -10.08
CA HIS A 333 -2.93 -7.95 -10.92
C HIS A 333 -3.36 -8.15 -12.38
N HIS A 334 -3.04 -9.30 -12.98
CA HIS A 334 -2.99 -9.41 -14.45
C HIS A 334 -4.14 -10.17 -15.12
N GLN A 335 -5.08 -10.75 -14.38
CA GLN A 335 -6.17 -11.57 -14.96
C GLN A 335 -7.54 -11.15 -14.45
N ASP A 336 -8.59 -11.39 -15.25
CA ASP A 336 -9.95 -11.42 -14.72
C ASP A 336 -10.19 -12.77 -14.06
N LEU A 337 -10.35 -12.74 -12.73
CA LEU A 337 -10.41 -13.95 -11.91
C LEU A 337 -11.86 -14.41 -11.70
N PRO A 338 -12.08 -15.69 -11.39
CA PRO A 338 -13.41 -16.19 -11.01
C PRO A 338 -14.01 -15.43 -9.82
N LEU A 339 -15.34 -15.46 -9.68
CA LEU A 339 -16.08 -14.68 -8.68
C LEU A 339 -15.53 -14.81 -7.26
N TRP A 340 -15.13 -16.02 -6.84
CA TRP A 340 -14.60 -16.28 -5.50
C TRP A 340 -13.20 -15.71 -5.24
N TYR A 341 -12.45 -15.31 -6.28
CA TYR A 341 -11.17 -14.60 -6.17
C TYR A 341 -11.29 -13.09 -6.43
N LYS A 342 -12.42 -12.61 -6.97
CA LYS A 342 -12.59 -11.16 -7.27
C LYS A 342 -12.52 -10.30 -6.03
N GLU A 343 -12.98 -10.80 -4.88
CA GLU A 343 -12.88 -10.07 -3.62
C GLU A 343 -11.42 -9.90 -3.18
N LEU A 344 -10.64 -10.99 -3.22
CA LEU A 344 -9.21 -10.96 -2.92
C LEU A 344 -8.45 -10.06 -3.89
N LYS A 345 -8.83 -10.06 -5.17
CA LYS A 345 -8.28 -9.12 -6.17
C LYS A 345 -8.53 -7.68 -5.78
N LYS A 346 -9.77 -7.33 -5.43
CA LYS A 346 -10.11 -5.97 -5.01
C LYS A 346 -9.36 -5.57 -3.74
N TYR A 347 -9.22 -6.49 -2.79
CA TYR A 347 -8.48 -6.27 -1.55
C TYR A 347 -7.02 -5.95 -1.82
N HIS A 348 -6.35 -6.80 -2.60
CA HIS A 348 -4.93 -6.62 -2.93
C HIS A 348 -4.69 -5.37 -3.78
N LEU A 349 -5.56 -5.09 -4.76
CA LEU A 349 -5.42 -3.86 -5.53
C LEU A 349 -5.64 -2.61 -4.65
N ALA A 350 -6.57 -2.65 -3.68
CA ALA A 350 -6.76 -1.55 -2.75
C ALA A 350 -5.52 -1.31 -1.87
N HIS A 351 -4.75 -2.35 -1.53
CA HIS A 351 -3.46 -2.17 -0.89
C HIS A 351 -2.47 -1.36 -1.76
N HIS A 352 -2.52 -1.50 -3.09
CA HIS A 352 -1.67 -0.73 -4.02
C HIS A 352 -2.14 0.72 -4.26
N PHE A 353 -3.43 0.93 -4.52
CA PHE A 353 -3.94 2.25 -4.93
C PHE A 353 -4.59 3.06 -3.80
N LEU A 354 -4.97 2.43 -2.68
CA LEU A 354 -5.60 3.08 -1.54
C LEU A 354 -4.62 3.17 -0.36
N ASP A 355 -4.31 2.05 0.29
CA ASP A 355 -3.53 2.07 1.53
C ASP A 355 -2.55 0.89 1.63
N TYR A 356 -1.25 1.17 1.46
CA TYR A 356 -0.19 0.17 1.53
C TYR A 356 0.25 -0.17 2.97
N GLU A 357 -0.26 0.54 3.98
CA GLU A 357 0.03 0.26 5.40
C GLU A 357 -0.90 -0.84 5.99
N LEU A 358 -1.85 -1.33 5.18
CA LEU A 358 -2.81 -2.38 5.52
C LEU A 358 -2.92 -3.41 4.40
N GLY A 359 -3.51 -4.57 4.66
CA GLY A 359 -3.76 -5.57 3.62
C GLY A 359 -2.53 -6.35 3.18
N PHE A 360 -1.74 -6.84 4.13
CA PHE A 360 -0.52 -7.59 3.86
C PHE A 360 -0.77 -9.04 3.44
N GLY A 361 -1.97 -9.57 3.67
CA GLY A 361 -2.35 -10.90 3.22
C GLY A 361 -2.71 -10.94 1.73
N VAL A 362 -1.94 -11.67 0.93
CA VAL A 362 -2.13 -11.77 -0.52
C VAL A 362 -2.88 -13.04 -0.91
N THR A 363 -2.58 -14.18 -0.27
CA THR A 363 -3.30 -15.43 -0.47
C THR A 363 -4.63 -15.46 0.30
N SER A 364 -4.71 -14.75 1.42
CA SER A 364 -5.93 -14.60 2.21
C SER A 364 -5.83 -13.41 3.17
N LYS A 365 -6.97 -12.88 3.61
CA LYS A 365 -7.06 -11.82 4.63
C LYS A 365 -6.90 -12.35 6.07
N PHE A 366 -6.74 -13.66 6.25
CA PHE A 366 -6.84 -14.30 7.56
C PHE A 366 -5.90 -13.67 8.60
N TRP A 367 -4.62 -13.51 8.26
CA TRP A 367 -3.64 -12.91 9.17
C TRP A 367 -3.83 -11.40 9.35
N ASP A 368 -4.38 -10.70 8.36
CA ASP A 368 -4.77 -9.30 8.54
C ASP A 368 -5.87 -9.15 9.59
N SER A 369 -6.92 -9.99 9.54
CA SER A 369 -7.98 -9.97 10.55
C SER A 369 -7.46 -10.37 11.94
N VAL A 370 -6.54 -11.35 12.01
CA VAL A 370 -5.94 -11.80 13.28
C VAL A 370 -5.07 -10.71 13.91
N PHE A 371 -4.30 -9.97 13.12
CA PHE A 371 -3.35 -8.97 13.60
C PHE A 371 -3.83 -7.51 13.47
N GLY A 372 -5.09 -7.30 13.10
CA GLY A 372 -5.72 -5.99 13.01
C GLY A 372 -5.16 -5.10 11.91
N THR A 373 -4.75 -5.68 10.78
CA THR A 373 -4.25 -4.95 9.59
C THR A 373 -5.17 -5.10 8.38
N GLU A 374 -6.44 -5.41 8.61
CA GLU A 374 -7.41 -5.59 7.53
C GLU A 374 -7.76 -4.26 6.87
N LEU A 375 -7.59 -4.21 5.55
CA LEU A 375 -7.89 -3.01 4.76
C LEU A 375 -9.40 -2.82 4.61
N ILE A 376 -9.90 -1.67 5.08
CA ILE A 376 -11.30 -1.29 4.94
C ILE A 376 -11.45 -0.42 3.69
N TYR A 377 -12.03 -1.00 2.65
CA TYR A 377 -12.34 -0.34 1.39
C TYR A 377 -13.83 -0.51 1.13
N ASN A 378 -14.53 0.58 0.81
CA ASN A 378 -15.99 0.60 0.69
C ASN A 378 -16.47 -0.39 -0.40
N THR A 379 -16.87 -1.59 0.02
CA THR A 379 -17.62 -2.53 -0.81
C THR A 379 -19.10 -2.23 -0.63
N LYS A 380 -19.56 -1.09 -1.18
CA LYS A 380 -20.97 -0.61 -1.28
C LYS A 380 -21.94 -1.02 -0.14
N LYS A 381 -22.56 0.01 0.47
CA LYS A 381 -23.90 -0.05 1.10
C LYS A 381 -24.76 -1.15 0.47
N THR A 382 -24.95 -2.24 1.20
CA THR A 382 -26.05 -3.17 0.94
C THR A 382 -27.33 -2.35 1.03
N LYS A 383 -28.09 -2.34 -0.06
CA LYS A 383 -29.41 -1.71 -0.16
C LYS A 383 -30.38 -2.29 0.86
#